data_AF-A0A0P6YIX3-F1
#
_entry.id   AF-A0A0P6YIX3-F1
#
_cell.length_a   1.000
_cell.length_b   1.000
_cell.length_c   1.000
_cell.angle_alpha   90.00
_cell.angle_beta   90.00
_cell.angle_gamma   90.00
#
_symmetry.space_group_name_H-M   'P 1'
#
loop_
_entity.id
_entity.type
_entity.pdbx_description
1 polymer ?
#
loop_
_entity_poly.entity_id
_entity_poly.type
_entity_poly.pdbx_seq_one_letter_code
_entity_poly.pdbx_strand_id
1 'polypeptide(L)' 'MSEKMKKCRYCGRDIPEEATFCWYCTRELVARPERPDVTRRSSKIPVWVWVLVGLSVVVVIASLLAWL' A
#
# COMPACT_ATOMS: atom_id res chain seq x y z
N MET A 1 24.61 29.72 -9.22
CA MET A 1 23.74 28.68 -8.63
C MET A 1 22.96 29.36 -7.51
N SER A 2 21.64 29.56 -7.64
CA SER A 2 20.85 30.08 -6.51
C SER A 2 20.32 28.89 -5.74
N GLU A 3 21.00 28.54 -4.65
CA GLU A 3 20.53 27.51 -3.73
C GLU A 3 19.25 28.02 -3.05
N LYS A 4 18.13 27.32 -3.27
CA LYS A 4 16.87 27.66 -2.58
C LYS A 4 17.00 27.30 -1.11
N MET A 5 16.56 28.21 -0.24
CA MET A 5 16.58 28.02 1.20
C MET A 5 15.16 27.80 1.73
N LYS A 6 15.02 26.95 2.75
CA LYS A 6 13.79 26.71 3.51
C LYS A 6 14.05 26.91 5.00
N LYS A 7 13.00 27.17 5.78
CA LYS A 7 13.12 27.18 7.25
C LYS A 7 12.99 25.78 7.83
N CYS A 8 13.84 25.46 8.80
CA CYS A 8 13.72 24.27 9.62
C CYS A 8 12.42 24.27 10.42
N ARG A 9 11.62 23.20 10.33
CA ARG A 9 10.34 23.07 11.06
C ARG A 9 10.49 22.96 12.57
N TYR A 10 11.69 22.63 13.07
CA TYR A 10 11.95 22.43 14.50
C TYR A 10 12.56 23.66 15.18
N CYS A 11 13.51 24.34 14.54
CA CYS A 11 14.24 25.46 15.17
C CYS A 11 14.12 26.79 14.41
N GLY A 12 13.44 26.82 13.26
CA GLY A 12 13.14 28.05 12.51
C GLY A 12 14.30 28.68 11.73
N ARG A 13 15.50 28.09 11.76
CA ARG A 13 16.67 28.58 11.01
C ARG A 13 16.58 28.23 9.53
N ASP A 14 17.20 29.07 8.69
CA ASP A 14 17.29 28.85 7.26
C ASP A 14 18.35 27.79 6.92
N ILE A 15 17.96 26.86 6.05
CA ILE A 15 18.73 25.68 5.62
C ILE A 15 18.48 25.44 4.13
N PRO A 16 19.32 24.69 3.40
CA PRO A 16 19.07 24.39 2.00
C PRO A 16 17.75 23.62 1.82
N GLU A 17 17.03 23.88 0.74
CA GLU A 17 15.75 23.22 0.45
C GLU A 17 15.91 21.70 0.31
N GLU A 18 17.05 21.27 -0.23
CA GLU A 18 17.42 19.86 -0.40
C GLU A 18 17.92 19.22 0.90
N ALA A 19 18.13 20.01 1.96
CA ALA A 19 18.61 19.49 3.23
C ALA A 19 17.57 18.55 3.88
N THR A 20 17.99 17.31 4.05
CA THR A 20 17.28 16.24 4.75
C THR A 20 17.53 16.27 6.26
N PHE A 21 18.49 17.08 6.71
CA PHE A 21 18.94 17.16 8.09
C PHE A 21 19.26 18.62 8.46
N CYS A 22 18.91 19.03 9.68
CA CYS A 22 19.24 20.36 10.20
C CYS A 22 20.49 20.30 11.08
N TRP A 23 21.59 20.90 10.60
CA TRP A 23 22.87 20.97 11.32
C TRP A 23 22.82 21.82 12.61
N TYR A 24 21.83 22.71 12.73
CA TYR A 24 21.72 23.61 13.89
C TYR A 24 21.01 22.99 15.10
N CYS A 25 20.00 22.16 14.84
CA CYS A 25 19.21 21.51 15.91
C CYS A 25 19.37 19.99 15.93
N THR A 26 20.20 19.46 15.03
CA THR A 26 20.62 18.06 14.98
C THR A 26 19.43 17.11 14.77
N ARG A 27 18.45 17.53 13.97
CA ARG A 27 17.22 16.77 13.66
C ARG A 27 17.09 16.48 12.17
N GLU A 28 16.61 15.28 11.88
CA GLU A 28 16.20 14.88 10.54
C GLU A 28 14.89 15.58 10.13
N LEU A 29 14.83 16.02 8.88
CA LEU A 29 13.70 16.73 8.26
C LEU A 29 12.98 15.88 7.22
N VAL A 30 13.49 14.67 6.97
CA VAL A 30 12.87 13.72 6.05
C VAL A 30 11.65 13.13 6.73
N ALA A 31 10.47 13.43 6.18
CA ALA A 31 9.35 12.54 6.38
C ALA A 31 9.74 11.23 5.67
N ARG A 32 10.08 10.20 6.44
CA ARG A 32 10.36 8.86 5.92
C ARG A 32 9.29 8.55 4.87
N PRO A 33 9.64 8.29 3.60
CA PRO A 33 8.65 7.96 2.59
C PRO A 33 7.80 6.83 3.17
N GLU A 34 6.49 7.05 3.16
CA GLU A 34 5.53 6.09 3.68
C GLU A 34 5.87 4.77 3.03
N ARG A 35 6.21 3.78 3.86
CA ARG A 35 6.55 2.44 3.37
C ARG A 35 5.35 2.04 2.53
N PRO A 36 5.51 1.71 1.23
CA PRO A 36 4.37 1.36 0.40
C PRO A 36 3.64 0.29 1.18
N ASP A 37 2.41 0.63 1.57
CA ASP A 37 1.56 -0.26 2.32
C ASP A 37 1.55 -1.53 1.50
N VAL A 38 2.10 -2.60 2.07
CA VAL A 38 1.96 -3.93 1.52
C VAL A 38 0.47 -4.16 1.63
N THR A 39 -0.24 -3.78 0.57
CA THR A 39 -1.67 -3.96 0.40
C THR A 39 -1.81 -5.45 0.55
N ARG A 40 -2.22 -5.89 1.75
CA ARG A 40 -2.69 -7.26 1.97
C ARG A 40 -3.73 -7.41 0.88
N ARG A 41 -3.38 -8.15 -0.17
CA ARG A 41 -4.26 -8.51 -1.27
C ARG A 41 -5.40 -9.25 -0.60
N SER A 42 -6.39 -8.49 -0.17
CA SER A 42 -7.60 -8.99 0.44
C SER A 42 -8.12 -9.96 -0.57
N SER A 43 -8.15 -11.22 -0.15
CA SER A 43 -8.57 -12.39 -0.88
C SER A 43 -10.02 -12.20 -1.33
N LYS A 44 -10.21 -11.36 -2.35
CA LYS A 44 -11.38 -11.35 -3.20
C LYS A 44 -11.18 -12.58 -4.07
N ILE A 45 -11.61 -13.73 -3.56
CA ILE A 45 -11.70 -14.95 -4.35
C ILE A 45 -12.45 -14.55 -5.62
N PRO A 46 -11.81 -14.61 -6.79
CA PRO A 46 -12.34 -14.07 -8.03
C PRO A 46 -13.66 -14.78 -8.41
N VAL A 47 -14.59 -14.03 -8.99
CA VAL A 47 -15.96 -14.49 -9.28
C VAL A 47 -15.99 -15.79 -10.09
N TRP A 48 -15.02 -16.03 -10.98
CA TRP A 48 -14.90 -17.29 -11.73
C TRP A 48 -14.78 -18.53 -10.83
N VAL A 49 -14.16 -18.44 -9.65
CA VAL A 49 -14.04 -19.58 -8.72
C VAL A 49 -15.42 -19.91 -8.13
N TRP A 50 -16.22 -18.89 -7.81
CA TRP A 50 -17.60 -19.10 -7.35
C TRP A 50 -18.47 -19.75 -8.44
N VAL A 51 -18.27 -19.36 -9.71
CA VAL A 51 -18.98 -19.96 -10.85
C VAL A 51 -18.58 -21.43 -11.02
N LEU A 52 -17.28 -21.75 -10.96
CA LEU A 52 -16.80 -23.14 -11.07
C LEU A 52 -17.33 -24.02 -9.94
N VAL A 53 -17.30 -23.51 -8.70
CA VAL A 53 -17.83 -24.25 -7.54
C VAL A 53 -19.33 -24.51 -7.73
N GLY A 54 -20.11 -23.48 -8.08
CA GLY A 54 -21.54 -23.65 -8.33
C GLY A 54 -21.85 -24.67 -9.42
N LEU A 55 -21.13 -24.61 -10.55
CA LEU A 55 -21.31 -25.53 -11.67
C LEU A 55 -20.97 -26.97 -11.26
N SER A 56 -19.86 -27.16 -10.52
CA SER A 56 -19.46 -28.50 -10.05
C SER A 56 -20.51 -29.12 -9.11
N VAL A 57 -21.09 -28.32 -8.20
CA VAL A 57 -22.14 -28.77 -7.28
C VAL A 57 -23.40 -29.16 -8.05
N VAL A 58 -23.82 -28.38 -9.04
CA VAL A 58 -25.01 -28.69 -9.87
C VAL A 58 -24.83 -30.00 -10.62
N VAL A 59 -23.66 -30.24 -11.22
CA VAL A 59 -23.36 -31.49 -11.95
C VAL A 59 -23.38 -32.70 -11.03
N VAL A 60 -22.80 -32.59 -9.84
CA VAL A 60 -22.80 -33.68 -8.84
C VAL A 60 -24.23 -34.00 -8.39
N ILE A 61 -25.04 -32.98 -8.07
CA ILE A 61 -26.44 -33.18 -7.66
C ILE A 61 -27.25 -33.83 -8.78
N ALA A 62 -27.14 -33.34 -10.02
CA ALA A 62 -27.85 -33.92 -11.16
C ALA A 62 -27.46 -35.38 -11.40
N SER A 63 -26.17 -35.71 -11.22
CA SER A 63 -25.67 -37.08 -11.35
C SER A 63 -26.25 -37.98 -10.26
N LEU A 64 -26.32 -37.51 -9.00
CA LEU A 64 -26.92 -38.27 -7.90
C LEU A 64 -28.43 -38.49 -8.10
N LEU A 65 -29.16 -37.49 -8.60
CA LEU A 65 -30.59 -37.59 -8.88
C LEU A 65 -30.90 -38.52 -10.06
N ALA A 66 -30.02 -38.61 -11.05
CA ALA A 66 -30.18 -39.54 -12.18
C ALA A 66 -29.92 -41.01 -11.79
N TRP A 67 -29.31 -41.25 -10.63
CA TRP A 67 -28.99 -42.58 -10.11
C TRP A 67 -29.95 -43.03 -8.98
N LEU A 68 -30.96 -42.22 -8.66
CA LEU A 68 -32.02 -42.51 -7.69
C LEU A 68 -33.32 -42.91 -8.42
#